data_AF-A0A6P0ITY5-F1
#
_entry.id   AF-A0A6P0ITY5-F1
#
_cell.length_a   1.000
_cell.length_b   1.000
_cell.length_c   1.000
_cell.angle_alpha   90.00
_cell.angle_beta   90.00
_cell.angle_gamma   90.00
#
_symmetry.space_group_name_H-M   'P 1'
#
loop_
_entity.id
_entity.type
_entity.pdbx_description
1 polymer ?
#
loop_
_entity_poly.entity_id
_entity_poly.type
_entity_poly.pdbx_seq_one_letter_code
_entity_poly.pdbx_strand_id
1 'polypeptide(L)'
;MTDLLENLYNAFDPSQPLPAGDPVYVDCREVRGDGEIQVDLGKEMLLSKRETYHLYGGHRGAGKSTELFRLKQYLEQNNFYVVYFAADEEDVDSEDTQYTDILLACTRHLLEDLKDSANPKPLLNWLESRWQELKDLAGTKLAFDGLSAEAKISQYGKLTANLRAVPDLRQQIRQKINP
;
A
#
# COMPACT_ATOMS: atom_id res chain seq x y z
N MET A 1 -4.63 8.81 -39.14
CA MET A 1 -3.22 8.60 -38.71
C MET A 1 -3.04 9.04 -37.26
N THR A 2 -3.65 10.18 -36.88
CA THR A 2 -3.88 10.58 -35.47
C THR A 2 -4.52 9.47 -34.63
N ASP A 3 -5.60 8.85 -35.12
CA ASP A 3 -6.30 7.79 -34.38
C ASP A 3 -5.46 6.55 -34.09
N LEU A 4 -4.54 6.16 -35.00
CA LEU A 4 -3.69 4.99 -34.79
C LEU A 4 -2.65 5.24 -33.70
N LEU A 5 -2.03 6.42 -33.69
CA LEU A 5 -1.02 6.78 -32.69
C LEU A 5 -1.65 6.94 -31.31
N GLU A 6 -2.84 7.56 -31.24
CA GLU A 6 -3.62 7.68 -30.01
C GLU A 6 -4.02 6.32 -29.46
N ASN A 7 -4.53 5.43 -30.31
CA ASN A 7 -4.87 4.06 -29.90
C ASN A 7 -3.65 3.27 -29.43
N LEU A 8 -2.50 3.41 -30.10
CA LEU A 8 -1.25 2.77 -29.67
C LEU A 8 -0.76 3.33 -28.34
N TYR A 9 -0.77 4.65 -28.16
CA TYR A 9 -0.36 5.26 -26.89
C TYR A 9 -1.25 4.77 -25.73
N ASN A 10 -2.57 4.77 -25.91
CA ASN A 10 -3.51 4.33 -24.88
C ASN A 10 -3.43 2.81 -24.61
N ALA A 11 -3.02 2.02 -25.59
CA ALA A 11 -2.77 0.58 -25.41
C ALA A 11 -1.45 0.29 -24.65
N PHE A 12 -0.50 1.23 -24.65
CA PHE A 12 0.84 1.07 -24.07
C PHE A 12 1.22 2.27 -23.19
N ASP A 13 0.28 2.79 -22.40
CA ASP A 13 0.52 3.96 -21.56
C ASP A 13 1.71 3.70 -20.63
N PRO A 14 2.85 4.41 -20.81
CA PRO A 14 4.07 4.14 -20.05
C PRO A 14 3.95 4.58 -18.58
N SER A 15 2.88 5.29 -18.21
CA SER A 15 2.58 5.66 -16.83
C SER A 15 1.88 4.55 -16.07
N GLN A 16 1.29 3.57 -16.76
CA GLN A 16 0.51 2.50 -16.16
C GLN A 16 1.33 1.22 -16.01
N PRO A 17 1.43 0.65 -14.81
CA PRO A 17 2.01 -0.68 -14.63
C PRO A 17 1.12 -1.76 -15.24
N LEU A 18 1.74 -2.82 -15.76
CA LEU A 18 0.98 -3.96 -16.29
C LEU A 18 0.52 -4.86 -15.15
N PRO A 19 -0.73 -5.34 -15.15
CA PRO A 19 -1.18 -6.35 -14.20
C PRO A 19 -0.44 -7.68 -14.42
N ALA A 20 -0.49 -8.54 -13.40
CA ALA A 20 0.12 -9.87 -13.51
C ALA A 20 -0.61 -10.72 -14.56
N GLY A 21 0.14 -11.33 -15.47
CA GLY A 21 -0.40 -12.14 -16.57
C GLY A 21 -0.91 -11.34 -17.77
N ASP A 22 -0.63 -10.03 -17.83
CA ASP A 22 -0.98 -9.21 -18.99
C ASP A 22 -0.33 -9.77 -20.28
N PRO A 23 -1.09 -9.99 -21.37
CA PRO A 23 -0.57 -10.56 -22.61
C PRO A 23 0.47 -9.67 -23.32
N VAL A 24 0.53 -8.37 -23.00
CA VAL A 24 1.54 -7.47 -23.57
C VAL A 24 2.84 -7.43 -22.77
N TYR A 25 2.94 -8.17 -21.66
CA TYR A 25 4.18 -8.29 -20.91
C TYR A 25 5.29 -8.94 -21.77
N VAL A 26 6.44 -8.29 -21.81
CA VAL A 26 7.65 -8.79 -22.48
C VAL A 26 8.71 -9.10 -21.43
N ASP A 27 9.18 -10.35 -21.43
CA ASP A 27 10.29 -10.77 -20.58
C ASP A 27 11.61 -10.22 -21.13
N CYS A 28 12.16 -9.22 -20.42
CA CYS A 28 13.42 -8.58 -20.77
C CYS A 28 14.60 -9.08 -19.92
N ARG A 29 14.53 -10.25 -19.26
CA ARG A 29 15.62 -10.76 -18.40
C ARG A 29 16.95 -10.85 -19.14
N GLU A 30 16.96 -11.33 -20.38
CA GLU A 30 18.21 -11.45 -21.16
C GLU A 30 18.99 -10.13 -21.30
N VAL A 31 18.31 -8.98 -21.24
CA VAL A 31 18.91 -7.65 -21.43
C VAL A 31 18.93 -6.78 -20.17
N ARG A 32 18.06 -7.05 -19.20
CA ARG A 32 17.95 -6.31 -17.92
C ARG A 32 18.79 -6.94 -16.81
N GLY A 33 19.16 -8.21 -16.97
CA GLY A 33 19.84 -9.02 -15.96
C GLY A 33 19.03 -10.26 -15.60
N ASP A 34 19.68 -11.21 -14.95
CA ASP A 34 19.12 -12.51 -14.55
C ASP A 34 18.16 -12.45 -13.35
N GLY A 35 17.85 -11.24 -12.87
CA GLY A 35 16.95 -11.04 -11.74
C GLY A 35 15.51 -11.48 -12.04
N GLU A 36 14.96 -12.30 -11.15
CA GLU A 36 13.58 -12.78 -11.21
C GLU A 36 12.97 -12.57 -9.83
N ILE A 37 12.09 -11.58 -9.70
CA ILE A 37 11.58 -11.13 -8.40
C ILE A 37 10.91 -12.27 -7.59
N GLN A 38 10.30 -13.24 -8.26
CA GLN A 38 9.69 -14.43 -7.64
C GLN A 38 10.74 -15.37 -7.02
N VAL A 39 11.93 -15.43 -7.63
CA VAL A 39 13.07 -16.19 -7.15
C VAL A 39 13.82 -15.40 -6.07
N ASP A 40 14.14 -14.15 -6.36
CA ASP A 40 15.04 -13.34 -5.53
C ASP A 40 14.38 -12.90 -4.23
N LEU A 41 13.12 -12.46 -4.28
CA LEU A 41 12.35 -12.02 -3.11
C LEU A 41 11.33 -13.08 -2.71
N GLY A 42 10.58 -13.61 -3.69
CA GLY A 42 9.47 -14.52 -3.43
C GLY A 42 9.92 -15.78 -2.67
N LYS A 43 10.99 -16.46 -3.08
CA LYS A 43 11.46 -17.67 -2.37
C LYS A 43 11.82 -17.41 -0.92
N GLU A 44 12.48 -16.29 -0.61
CA GLU A 44 12.80 -15.96 0.77
C GLU A 44 11.53 -15.72 1.59
N MET A 45 10.56 -14.99 1.03
CA MET A 45 9.26 -14.77 1.69
C MET A 45 8.52 -16.09 1.98
N LEU A 46 8.58 -17.08 1.06
CA LEU A 46 7.95 -18.40 1.26
C LEU A 46 8.66 -19.25 2.32
N LEU A 47 9.99 -19.19 2.39
CA LEU A 47 10.80 -20.13 3.17
C LEU A 47 11.15 -19.60 4.57
N SER A 48 11.16 -18.29 4.75
CA SER A 48 11.55 -17.67 6.01
C SER A 48 10.54 -17.99 7.12
N LYS A 49 11.05 -18.36 8.30
CA LYS A 49 10.25 -18.52 9.53
C LYS A 49 10.18 -17.24 10.38
N ARG A 50 10.83 -16.17 9.93
CA ARG A 50 10.87 -14.85 10.56
C ARG A 50 10.34 -13.80 9.58
N GLU A 51 9.96 -12.66 10.10
CA GLU A 51 9.59 -11.50 9.30
C GLU A 51 10.77 -11.05 8.44
N THR A 52 10.50 -10.77 7.16
CA THR A 52 11.51 -10.34 6.19
C THR A 52 11.13 -9.00 5.60
N TYR A 53 12.14 -8.17 5.32
CA TYR A 53 11.97 -6.84 4.76
C TYR A 53 12.82 -6.73 3.50
N HIS A 54 12.19 -6.36 2.39
CA HIS A 54 12.80 -6.40 1.06
C HIS A 54 12.71 -5.03 0.41
N LEU A 55 13.84 -4.54 -0.11
CA LEU A 55 13.89 -3.32 -0.89
C LEU A 55 14.05 -3.67 -2.37
N TYR A 56 13.04 -3.36 -3.17
CA TYR A 56 13.09 -3.54 -4.63
C TYR A 56 13.25 -2.18 -5.32
N GLY A 57 14.50 -1.82 -5.63
CA GLY A 57 14.90 -0.51 -6.13
C GLY A 57 15.09 -0.44 -7.66
N GLY A 58 15.18 0.79 -8.19
CA GLY A 58 15.49 1.04 -9.60
C GLY A 58 14.89 2.34 -10.14
N HIS A 59 15.28 2.74 -11.35
CA HIS A 59 14.85 4.00 -11.97
C HIS A 59 13.33 4.08 -12.21
N ARG A 60 12.78 5.30 -12.27
CA ARG A 60 11.39 5.54 -12.68
C ARG A 60 11.19 5.01 -14.10
N GLY A 61 10.06 4.34 -14.36
CA GLY A 61 9.78 3.71 -15.65
C GLY A 61 10.48 2.36 -15.89
N ALA A 62 11.29 1.85 -14.95
CA ALA A 62 11.97 0.56 -15.11
C ALA A 62 11.05 -0.69 -15.00
N GLY A 63 9.73 -0.51 -14.80
CA GLY A 63 8.76 -1.60 -14.67
C GLY A 63 8.63 -2.20 -13.26
N LYS A 64 9.12 -1.52 -12.22
CA LYS A 64 9.11 -2.05 -10.85
C LYS A 64 7.72 -2.46 -10.35
N SER A 65 6.72 -1.61 -10.55
CA SER A 65 5.34 -1.90 -10.12
C SER A 65 4.74 -3.09 -10.87
N THR A 66 5.07 -3.25 -12.16
CA THR A 66 4.71 -4.45 -12.95
C THR A 66 5.31 -5.71 -12.33
N GLU A 67 6.60 -5.69 -11.99
CA GLU A 67 7.26 -6.84 -11.33
C GLU A 67 6.69 -7.11 -9.94
N LEU A 68 6.32 -6.08 -9.17
CA LEU A 68 5.63 -6.24 -7.88
C LEU A 68 4.24 -6.88 -8.03
N PHE A 69 3.48 -6.58 -9.10
CA PHE A 69 2.23 -7.29 -9.36
C PHE A 69 2.44 -8.76 -9.72
N ARG A 70 3.50 -9.08 -10.47
CA ARG A 70 3.88 -10.47 -10.73
C ARG A 70 4.30 -11.20 -9.46
N LEU A 71 4.99 -10.52 -8.54
CA LEU A 71 5.30 -11.05 -7.21
C LEU A 71 4.03 -11.26 -6.38
N LYS A 72 3.11 -10.29 -6.37
CA LYS A 72 1.81 -10.39 -5.70
C LYS A 72 1.07 -11.65 -6.14
N GLN A 73 0.88 -11.84 -7.45
CA GLN A 73 0.20 -13.03 -7.99
C GLN A 73 0.91 -14.33 -7.57
N TYR A 74 2.24 -14.36 -7.65
CA TYR A 74 3.03 -15.53 -7.22
C TYR A 74 2.83 -15.85 -5.74
N LEU A 75 2.84 -14.84 -4.86
CA LEU A 75 2.63 -15.03 -3.43
C LEU A 75 1.20 -15.50 -3.13
N GLU A 76 0.19 -14.90 -3.77
CA GLU A 76 -1.22 -15.30 -3.62
C GLU A 76 -1.46 -16.74 -4.05
N GLN A 77 -0.83 -17.19 -5.14
CA GLN A 77 -0.86 -18.59 -5.58
C GLN A 77 -0.16 -19.55 -4.59
N ASN A 78 0.68 -19.03 -3.70
CA ASN A 78 1.40 -19.77 -2.67
C ASN A 78 0.82 -19.55 -1.26
N ASN A 79 -0.49 -19.26 -1.17
CA ASN A 79 -1.26 -19.11 0.08
C ASN A 79 -0.89 -17.90 0.94
N PHE A 80 -0.31 -16.85 0.34
CA PHE A 80 -0.18 -15.57 1.01
C PHE A 80 -1.42 -14.72 0.76
N TYR A 81 -1.75 -13.88 1.74
CA TYR A 81 -2.65 -12.75 1.53
C TYR A 81 -1.80 -11.50 1.34
N VAL A 82 -1.87 -10.88 0.16
CA VAL A 82 -1.02 -9.74 -0.20
C VAL A 82 -1.83 -8.45 -0.16
N VAL A 83 -1.54 -7.62 0.84
CA VAL A 83 -2.04 -6.24 0.91
C VAL A 83 -1.14 -5.37 0.04
N TYR A 84 -1.70 -4.79 -1.01
CA TYR A 84 -0.99 -3.89 -1.91
C TYR A 84 -1.52 -2.48 -1.74
N PHE A 85 -0.61 -1.52 -1.59
CA PHE A 85 -0.93 -0.10 -1.64
C PHE A 85 0.13 0.62 -2.47
N ALA A 86 -0.31 1.57 -3.29
CA ALA A 86 0.58 2.44 -4.03
C ALA A 86 0.98 3.63 -3.15
N ALA A 87 2.21 4.12 -3.30
CA ALA A 87 2.60 5.42 -2.76
C ALA A 87 2.25 6.50 -3.78
N ASP A 88 0.95 6.70 -4.01
CA ASP A 88 0.42 7.79 -4.83
C ASP A 88 -0.15 8.91 -3.93
N GLU A 89 -0.61 10.00 -4.56
CA GLU A 89 -1.17 11.16 -3.84
C GLU A 89 -2.39 10.80 -2.98
N GLU A 90 -3.06 9.66 -3.25
CA GLU A 90 -4.18 9.17 -2.42
C GLU A 90 -3.72 8.45 -1.15
N ASP A 91 -2.43 8.23 -0.95
CA ASP A 91 -1.91 7.57 0.24
C ASP A 91 -0.77 8.33 0.90
N VAL A 92 0.19 8.79 0.11
CA VAL A 92 1.39 9.43 0.61
C VAL A 92 1.89 10.48 -0.38
N ASP A 93 2.02 11.73 0.08
CA ASP A 93 2.61 12.81 -0.72
C ASP A 93 4.11 12.60 -0.86
N SER A 94 4.57 12.26 -2.06
CA SER A 94 5.98 11.96 -2.33
C SER A 94 6.97 13.09 -2.01
N GLU A 95 6.52 14.35 -1.92
CA GLU A 95 7.36 15.51 -1.59
C GLU A 95 7.43 15.81 -0.09
N ASP A 96 6.39 15.44 0.68
CA ASP A 96 6.30 15.63 2.13
C ASP A 96 5.85 14.33 2.84
N THR A 97 6.48 13.21 2.50
CA THR A 97 6.26 11.92 3.17
C THR A 97 7.12 11.80 4.42
N GLN A 98 6.53 11.43 5.56
CA GLN A 98 7.25 10.87 6.71
C GLN A 98 6.82 9.43 6.99
N TYR A 99 7.63 8.70 7.75
CA TYR A 99 7.36 7.29 8.03
C TYR A 99 6.00 7.07 8.74
N THR A 100 5.53 8.05 9.53
CA THR A 100 4.22 8.00 10.18
C THR A 100 3.09 7.99 9.15
N ASP A 101 3.21 8.74 8.05
CA ASP A 101 2.24 8.74 6.96
C ASP A 101 2.19 7.38 6.27
N ILE A 102 3.35 6.76 6.05
CA ILE A 102 3.46 5.39 5.50
C ILE A 102 2.77 4.39 6.43
N LEU A 103 3.02 4.45 7.75
CA LEU A 103 2.39 3.53 8.72
C LEU A 103 0.86 3.70 8.77
N LEU A 104 0.37 4.94 8.70
CA LEU A 104 -1.07 5.23 8.68
C LEU A 104 -1.73 4.71 7.41
N ALA A 105 -1.09 4.88 6.25
CA ALA A 105 -1.54 4.33 4.97
C ALA A 105 -1.54 2.80 5.00
N CYS A 106 -0.45 2.15 5.45
CA CYS A 106 -0.39 0.70 5.62
C CYS A 106 -1.55 0.17 6.47
N THR A 107 -1.82 0.83 7.60
CA THR A 107 -2.88 0.43 8.52
C THR A 107 -4.26 0.55 7.86
N ARG A 108 -4.47 1.60 7.04
CA ARG A 108 -5.73 1.83 6.32
C ARG A 108 -6.01 0.69 5.35
N HIS A 109 -5.04 0.39 4.49
CA HIS A 109 -5.15 -0.68 3.49
C HIS A 109 -5.29 -2.05 4.15
N LEU A 110 -4.53 -2.32 5.21
CA LEU A 110 -4.65 -3.58 5.95
C LEU A 110 -6.05 -3.76 6.55
N LEU A 111 -6.65 -2.69 7.08
CA LEU A 111 -8.02 -2.73 7.60
C LEU A 111 -9.06 -2.91 6.49
N GLU A 112 -8.89 -2.24 5.36
CA GLU A 112 -9.82 -2.31 4.22
C GLU A 112 -9.81 -3.67 3.53
N ASP A 113 -8.62 -4.24 3.31
CA ASP A 113 -8.43 -5.52 2.64
C ASP A 113 -8.86 -6.71 3.53
N LEU A 114 -8.54 -6.64 4.83
CA LEU A 114 -8.83 -7.73 5.76
C LEU A 114 -10.28 -7.76 6.27
N LYS A 115 -11.09 -6.72 6.05
CA LYS A 115 -12.44 -6.61 6.64
C LYS A 115 -13.37 -7.77 6.28
N ASP A 116 -13.22 -8.30 5.06
CA ASP A 116 -14.09 -9.36 4.52
C ASP A 116 -13.42 -10.75 4.54
N SER A 117 -12.11 -10.81 4.81
CA SER A 117 -11.28 -12.01 4.61
C SER A 117 -10.65 -12.56 5.89
N ALA A 118 -10.52 -11.74 6.93
CA ALA A 118 -9.95 -12.13 8.21
C ALA A 118 -10.72 -11.50 9.37
N ASN A 119 -10.37 -11.88 10.61
CA ASN A 119 -10.90 -11.22 11.79
C ASN A 119 -10.16 -9.88 12.00
N PRO A 120 -10.78 -8.70 11.80
CA PRO A 120 -10.09 -7.42 11.93
C PRO A 120 -9.81 -7.05 13.40
N LYS A 121 -10.36 -7.81 14.38
CA LYS A 121 -10.26 -7.47 15.81
C LYS A 121 -8.84 -7.21 16.32
N PRO A 122 -7.79 -7.98 16.00
CA PRO A 122 -6.46 -7.70 16.53
C PRO A 122 -5.94 -6.31 16.11
N LEU A 123 -6.17 -5.94 14.85
CA LEU A 123 -5.77 -4.66 14.30
C LEU A 123 -6.67 -3.52 14.81
N LEU A 124 -7.98 -3.77 14.92
CA LEU A 124 -8.92 -2.82 15.53
C LEU A 124 -8.61 -2.58 17.01
N ASN A 125 -8.25 -3.61 17.77
CA ASN A 125 -7.85 -3.47 19.17
C ASN A 125 -6.52 -2.69 19.30
N TRP A 126 -5.56 -2.97 18.42
CA TRP A 126 -4.31 -2.21 18.33
C TRP A 126 -4.56 -0.74 17.97
N LEU A 127 -5.55 -0.48 17.11
CA LEU A 127 -5.97 0.86 16.74
C LEU A 127 -6.67 1.56 17.90
N GLU A 128 -7.61 0.89 18.57
CA GLU A 128 -8.32 1.38 19.75
C GLU A 128 -7.35 1.77 20.88
N SER A 129 -6.30 0.99 21.09
CA SER A 129 -5.29 1.30 22.12
C SER A 129 -4.52 2.59 21.83
N ARG A 130 -4.43 3.00 20.55
CA ARG A 130 -3.79 4.26 20.10
C ARG A 130 -4.82 5.37 19.83
N TRP A 131 -6.10 5.03 19.88
CA TRP A 131 -7.17 5.91 19.45
C TRP A 131 -7.34 7.12 20.36
N GLN A 132 -7.05 6.99 21.66
CA GLN A 132 -7.07 8.13 22.58
C GLN A 132 -6.08 9.22 22.16
N GLU A 133 -4.88 8.84 21.75
CA GLU A 133 -3.88 9.79 21.26
C GLU A 133 -4.30 10.41 19.92
N LEU A 134 -4.93 9.63 19.04
CA LEU A 134 -5.41 10.08 17.73
C LEU A 134 -6.65 11.00 17.82
N LYS A 135 -7.59 10.77 18.75
CA LYS A 135 -8.78 11.62 18.99
C LYS A 135 -8.38 13.03 19.37
N ASP A 136 -7.42 13.17 20.28
CA ASP A 136 -6.95 14.48 20.77
C ASP A 136 -6.31 15.30 19.67
N LEU A 137 -5.67 14.64 18.71
CA LEU A 137 -5.01 15.29 17.58
C LEU A 137 -6.05 15.80 16.58
N ALA A 138 -6.98 14.94 16.15
CA ALA A 138 -7.88 15.27 15.05
C ALA A 138 -8.97 16.31 15.40
N GLY A 139 -9.07 16.75 16.66
CA GLY A 139 -10.13 17.63 17.15
C GLY A 139 -11.54 17.08 16.91
N THR A 140 -11.64 15.79 16.54
CA THR A 140 -12.87 15.18 16.05
C THR A 140 -13.49 14.41 17.20
N LYS A 141 -14.75 14.72 17.51
CA LYS A 141 -15.59 13.96 18.45
C LYS A 141 -16.01 12.62 17.83
N LEU A 142 -15.07 11.84 17.32
CA LEU A 142 -15.34 10.51 16.75
C LEU A 142 -15.40 9.50 17.89
N ALA A 143 -16.61 9.08 18.23
CA ALA A 143 -16.83 7.96 19.13
C ALA A 143 -16.50 6.65 18.39
N PHE A 144 -15.43 5.97 18.80
CA PHE A 144 -15.14 4.58 18.40
C PHE A 144 -15.90 3.56 19.27
N ASP A 145 -16.29 3.98 20.47
CA ASP A 145 -16.92 3.13 21.47
C ASP A 145 -18.31 2.70 21.00
N GLY A 146 -18.55 1.38 20.98
CA GLY A 146 -19.83 0.79 20.57
C GLY A 146 -20.06 0.67 19.06
N LEU A 147 -19.09 1.04 18.21
CA LEU A 147 -19.21 0.88 16.76
C LEU A 147 -18.93 -0.55 16.28
N SER A 148 -19.54 -0.91 15.14
CA SER A 148 -19.20 -2.13 14.39
C SER A 148 -17.78 -2.04 13.81
N ALA A 149 -17.22 -3.18 13.39
CA ALA A 149 -15.89 -3.23 12.78
C ALA A 149 -15.84 -2.35 11.51
N GLU A 150 -16.86 -2.45 10.66
CA GLU A 150 -16.98 -1.69 9.41
C GLU A 150 -17.06 -0.18 9.68
N ALA A 151 -17.81 0.21 10.71
CA ALA A 151 -17.91 1.62 11.12
C ALA A 151 -16.58 2.15 11.67
N LYS A 152 -15.83 1.36 12.43
CA LYS A 152 -14.48 1.72 12.91
C LYS A 152 -13.49 1.88 11.76
N ILE A 153 -13.51 0.97 10.79
CA ILE A 153 -12.68 1.04 9.57
C ILE A 153 -13.00 2.31 8.79
N SER A 154 -14.29 2.61 8.58
CA SER A 154 -14.72 3.84 7.90
C SER A 154 -14.29 5.10 8.63
N GLN A 155 -14.39 5.15 9.97
CA GLN A 155 -13.91 6.29 10.74
C GLN A 155 -12.39 6.44 10.67
N TYR A 156 -11.64 5.34 10.66
CA TYR A 156 -10.20 5.37 10.47
C TYR A 156 -9.82 5.92 9.09
N GLY A 157 -10.49 5.48 8.03
CA GLY A 157 -10.31 6.03 6.68
C GLY A 157 -10.52 7.56 6.65
N LYS A 158 -11.62 8.05 7.26
CA LYS A 158 -11.90 9.49 7.36
C LYS A 158 -10.83 10.26 8.15
N LEU A 159 -10.34 9.68 9.25
CA LEU A 159 -9.25 10.27 10.02
C LEU A 159 -8.03 10.44 9.13
N THR A 160 -7.54 9.35 8.52
CA THR A 160 -6.32 9.39 7.69
C THR A 160 -6.44 10.35 6.50
N ALA A 161 -7.61 10.48 5.89
CA ALA A 161 -7.87 11.48 4.85
C ALA A 161 -7.79 12.93 5.39
N ASN A 162 -8.38 13.20 6.56
CA ASN A 162 -8.28 14.52 7.21
C ASN A 162 -6.85 14.87 7.61
N LEU A 163 -6.07 13.88 8.09
CA LEU A 163 -4.65 14.07 8.40
C LEU A 163 -3.86 14.50 7.17
N ARG A 164 -4.16 13.91 6.02
CA ARG A 164 -3.52 14.28 4.75
C ARG A 164 -3.91 15.70 4.30
N ALA A 165 -5.18 16.05 4.42
CA ALA A 165 -5.71 17.33 3.97
C ALA A 165 -5.28 18.54 4.84
N VAL A 166 -4.90 18.33 6.11
CA VAL A 166 -4.61 19.40 7.07
C VAL A 166 -3.14 19.34 7.52
N PRO A 167 -2.23 20.16 6.95
CA PRO A 167 -0.79 20.11 7.24
C PRO A 167 -0.42 20.30 8.71
N ASP A 168 -1.09 21.22 9.41
CA ASP A 168 -0.85 21.50 10.84
C ASP A 168 -1.17 20.27 11.70
N LEU A 169 -2.28 19.60 11.38
CA LEU A 169 -2.71 18.38 12.05
C LEU A 169 -1.73 17.23 11.77
N ARG A 170 -1.30 17.09 10.52
CA ARG A 170 -0.26 16.13 10.12
C ARG A 170 1.02 16.31 10.94
N GLN A 171 1.48 17.54 11.13
CA GLN A 171 2.67 17.83 11.93
C GLN A 171 2.50 17.48 13.42
N GLN A 172 1.34 17.80 14.02
CA GLN A 172 1.08 17.45 15.42
C GLN A 172 1.08 15.94 15.65
N ILE A 173 0.52 15.18 14.70
CA ILE A 173 0.52 13.70 14.75
C ILE A 173 1.93 13.15 14.64
N ARG A 174 2.73 13.65 13.68
CA ARG A 174 4.14 13.28 13.51
C ARG A 174 4.93 13.44 14.80
N GLN A 175 4.70 14.52 15.56
CA GLN A 175 5.40 14.77 16.83
C GLN A 175 4.99 13.82 17.96
N LYS A 176 3.72 13.39 18.01
CA LYS A 176 3.24 12.49 19.07
C LYS A 176 3.50 11.01 18.80
N ILE A 177 3.41 10.58 17.55
CA ILE A 177 3.65 9.18 17.14
C ILE A 177 5.15 8.88 17.05
N ASN A 178 6.00 9.92 16.94
CA ASN A 178 7.45 9.73 17.00
C ASN A 178 7.89 9.14 18.34
N PRO A 179 8.58 7.98 18.34
CA PRO A 179 9.15 7.42 19.56
C PRO A 179 10.27 8.31 20.14
#